data_AF-A0A9X2BN95-F1
#
_entry.id   AF-A0A9X2BN95-F1
#
_cell.length_a   1.000
_cell.length_b   1.000
_cell.length_c   1.000
_cell.angle_alpha   90.00
_cell.angle_beta   90.00
_cell.angle_gamma   90.00
#
_symmetry.space_group_name_H-M   'P 1'
#
loop_
_entity.id
_entity.type
_entity.pdbx_description
1 polymer ?
#
loop_
_entity_poly.entity_id
_entity_poly.type
_entity_poly.pdbx_seq_one_letter_code
_entity_poly.pdbx_strand_id
1 'polypeptide(L)'
;MRQYSVFLSIAATLLISLPLVVESQHCVEAQWNQALSEQTDIERWYNQRATHFNHLFTVYQQQVLLHKEFSSDEIISFWRPGATEFHTKMDQQIAAALMYAELIDKEKATLKQGEPKVRRIQEKWQNFISHCEEADLNINALSSHRYVDANNELIKEMALLHAKLSLMHRLYMTEADTLSEAKKNSQGSIKLDPYLDH
;
A
#
# COMPACT_ATOMS: atom_id res chain seq x y z
N MET A 1 29.39 34.57 87.48
CA MET A 1 29.02 35.33 86.25
C MET A 1 29.24 34.41 85.05
N ARG A 2 28.23 34.33 84.20
CA ARG A 2 27.91 33.20 83.30
C ARG A 2 28.59 33.40 81.94
N GLN A 3 29.35 32.39 81.48
CA GLN A 3 29.97 32.34 80.17
C GLN A 3 28.90 32.23 79.06
N TYR A 4 29.07 32.97 77.98
CA TYR A 4 28.34 32.76 76.73
C TYR A 4 29.34 32.74 75.58
N SER A 5 29.66 31.52 75.13
CA SER A 5 30.33 31.25 73.87
C SER A 5 29.30 31.33 72.74
N VAL A 6 29.52 32.25 71.79
CA VAL A 6 28.69 32.41 70.60
C VAL A 6 29.10 31.35 69.57
N PHE A 7 28.23 30.38 69.33
CA PHE A 7 28.35 29.45 68.21
C PHE A 7 27.77 30.11 66.96
N LEU A 8 28.64 30.50 66.03
CA LEU A 8 28.25 30.92 64.68
C LEU A 8 27.96 29.67 63.84
N SER A 9 26.69 29.29 63.77
CA SER A 9 26.22 28.26 62.85
C SER A 9 26.17 28.83 61.43
N ILE A 10 27.11 28.43 60.58
CA ILE A 10 27.04 28.67 59.13
C ILE A 10 26.00 27.70 58.57
N ALA A 11 24.76 28.14 58.43
CA ALA A 11 23.76 27.41 57.65
C ALA A 11 24.05 27.63 56.17
N ALA A 12 24.87 26.76 55.58
CA ALA A 12 24.96 26.65 54.13
C ALA A 12 23.62 26.12 53.62
N THR A 13 22.73 26.99 53.18
CA THR A 13 21.54 26.61 52.41
C THR A 13 22.01 26.06 51.07
N LEU A 14 22.26 24.76 51.02
CA LEU A 14 22.26 24.00 49.78
C LEU A 14 20.84 24.06 49.23
N LEU A 15 20.58 25.08 48.41
CA LEU A 15 19.51 25.05 47.42
C LEU A 15 19.85 23.90 46.47
N ILE A 16 19.48 22.68 46.88
CA ILE A 16 19.29 21.58 45.93
C ILE A 16 18.05 22.01 45.14
N SER A 17 18.28 22.78 44.07
CA SER A 17 17.35 22.83 42.97
C SER A 17 17.26 21.40 42.46
N LEU A 18 16.28 20.65 42.97
CA LEU A 18 15.83 19.41 42.35
C LEU A 18 15.62 19.75 40.87
N PRO A 19 16.23 19.01 39.93
CA PRO A 19 15.89 19.19 38.53
C PRO A 19 14.38 18.96 38.46
N LEU A 20 13.64 20.02 38.15
CA LEU A 20 12.27 19.90 37.70
C LEU A 20 12.32 18.83 36.63
N VAL A 21 11.61 17.72 36.85
CA VAL A 21 11.38 16.71 35.83
C VAL A 21 10.89 17.51 34.63
N VAL A 22 11.76 17.66 33.64
CA VAL A 22 11.38 18.22 32.37
C VAL A 22 10.40 17.17 31.86
N GLU A 23 9.10 17.44 32.01
CA GLU A 23 8.10 16.74 31.23
C GLU A 23 8.61 16.87 29.80
N SER A 24 9.19 15.80 29.25
CA SER A 24 9.62 15.81 27.86
C SER A 24 8.32 16.02 27.11
N GLN A 25 8.13 17.24 26.59
CA GLN A 25 6.86 17.69 26.01
C GLN A 25 6.38 16.76 24.89
N HIS A 26 7.26 15.88 24.40
CA HIS A 26 7.02 14.89 23.38
C HIS A 26 6.70 13.47 23.89
N CYS A 27 6.96 13.11 25.15
CA CYS A 27 6.55 11.81 25.71
C CYS A 27 5.31 11.94 26.62
N VAL A 28 4.49 12.97 26.40
CA VAL A 28 3.24 13.17 27.13
C VAL A 28 2.17 12.25 26.55
N GLU A 29 1.37 11.66 27.43
CA GLU A 29 0.31 10.70 27.09
C GLU A 29 -0.58 11.14 25.92
N ALA A 30 -0.92 12.43 25.84
CA ALA A 30 -1.74 12.96 24.76
C ALA A 30 -1.11 12.80 23.36
N GLN A 31 0.20 13.10 23.22
CA GLN A 31 0.89 12.96 21.93
C GLN A 31 1.10 11.49 21.58
N TRP A 32 1.39 10.66 22.59
CA TRP A 32 1.48 9.22 22.43
C TRP A 32 0.18 8.61 21.90
N ASN A 33 -0.94 8.94 22.56
CA ASN A 33 -2.26 8.43 22.17
C ASN A 33 -2.68 8.92 20.79
N GLN A 34 -2.33 10.15 20.41
CA GLN A 34 -2.55 10.64 19.06
C GLN A 34 -1.75 9.81 18.03
N ALA A 35 -0.45 9.59 18.26
CA ALA A 35 0.37 8.79 17.35
C ALA A 35 -0.15 7.36 17.23
N LEU A 36 -0.58 6.75 18.35
CA LEU A 36 -1.17 5.43 18.35
C LEU A 36 -2.49 5.36 17.54
N SER A 37 -3.34 6.38 17.65
CA SER A 37 -4.55 6.49 16.85
C SER A 37 -4.22 6.58 15.35
N GLU A 38 -3.27 7.45 14.98
CA GLU A 38 -2.83 7.60 13.59
C GLU A 38 -2.21 6.31 13.04
N GLN A 39 -1.41 5.61 13.84
CA GLN A 39 -0.84 4.30 13.50
C GLN A 39 -1.95 3.27 13.22
N THR A 40 -2.92 3.18 14.13
CA THR A 40 -4.06 2.25 14.00
C THR A 40 -4.89 2.54 12.76
N ASP A 41 -5.11 3.81 12.44
CA ASP A 41 -5.86 4.21 11.24
C ASP A 41 -5.15 3.83 9.95
N ILE A 42 -3.81 3.98 9.91
CA ILE A 42 -2.98 3.58 8.77
C ILE A 42 -2.98 2.06 8.58
N GLU A 43 -2.83 1.29 9.67
CA GLU A 43 -2.89 -0.18 9.62
C GLU A 43 -4.27 -0.67 9.16
N ARG A 44 -5.35 -0.10 9.71
CA ARG A 44 -6.72 -0.41 9.30
C ARG A 44 -6.93 -0.09 7.82
N TRP A 45 -6.48 1.07 7.38
CA TRP A 45 -6.58 1.48 5.97
C TRP A 45 -5.83 0.50 5.05
N TYR A 46 -4.60 0.12 5.40
CA TYR A 46 -3.82 -0.84 4.61
C TYR A 46 -4.50 -2.21 4.56
N ASN A 47 -5.01 -2.72 5.69
CA ASN A 47 -5.74 -3.99 5.73
C ASN A 47 -6.98 -3.98 4.83
N GLN A 48 -7.66 -2.83 4.70
CA GLN A 48 -8.74 -2.69 3.73
C GLN A 48 -8.23 -2.79 2.28
N ARG A 49 -7.08 -2.18 1.96
CA ARG A 49 -6.48 -2.30 0.61
C ARG A 49 -6.07 -3.74 0.30
N ALA A 50 -5.46 -4.43 1.26
CA ALA A 50 -5.11 -5.85 1.14
C ALA A 50 -6.36 -6.72 0.93
N THR A 51 -7.46 -6.42 1.63
CA THR A 51 -8.75 -7.10 1.45
C THR A 51 -9.33 -6.86 0.05
N HIS A 52 -9.28 -5.63 -0.45
CA HIS A 52 -9.70 -5.31 -1.82
C HIS A 52 -8.88 -6.08 -2.86
N PHE A 53 -7.55 -6.14 -2.69
CA PHE A 53 -6.70 -6.94 -3.55
C PHE A 53 -7.07 -8.43 -3.51
N ASN A 54 -7.31 -9.00 -2.33
CA ASN A 54 -7.69 -10.41 -2.21
C ASN A 54 -9.01 -10.71 -2.94
N HIS A 55 -9.96 -9.77 -2.90
CA HIS A 55 -11.19 -9.89 -3.67
C HIS A 55 -10.93 -9.86 -5.18
N LEU A 56 -10.19 -8.87 -5.68
CA LEU A 56 -9.80 -8.78 -7.10
C LEU A 56 -9.05 -10.04 -7.55
N PHE A 57 -8.15 -10.55 -6.72
CA PHE A 57 -7.37 -11.74 -7.02
C PHE A 57 -8.25 -13.00 -7.09
N THR A 58 -9.23 -13.13 -6.19
CA THR A 58 -10.20 -14.23 -6.21
C THR A 58 -11.00 -14.24 -7.51
N VAL A 59 -11.44 -13.07 -7.96
CA VAL A 59 -12.14 -12.91 -9.25
C VAL A 59 -11.23 -13.29 -10.41
N TYR A 60 -9.99 -12.81 -10.41
CA TYR A 60 -8.99 -13.19 -11.42
C TYR A 60 -8.74 -14.70 -11.47
N GLN A 61 -8.67 -15.39 -10.32
CA GLN A 61 -8.45 -16.84 -10.28
C GLN A 61 -9.59 -17.66 -10.89
N GLN A 62 -10.81 -17.09 -10.92
CA GLN A 62 -11.98 -17.75 -11.52
C GLN A 62 -12.10 -17.44 -13.01
N GLN A 63 -11.38 -16.45 -13.52
CA GLN A 63 -11.47 -16.01 -14.90
C GLN A 63 -10.48 -16.76 -15.79
N VAL A 64 -11.00 -17.33 -16.87
CA VAL A 64 -10.17 -17.86 -17.95
C VAL A 64 -9.77 -16.70 -18.86
N LEU A 65 -8.46 -16.44 -18.97
CA LEU A 65 -7.90 -15.46 -19.89
C LEU A 65 -7.47 -16.18 -21.17
N LEU A 66 -8.12 -15.86 -22.28
CA LEU A 66 -7.96 -16.60 -23.53
C LEU A 66 -6.53 -16.50 -24.07
N HIS A 67 -5.83 -15.37 -23.88
CA HIS A 67 -4.42 -15.23 -24.27
C HIS A 67 -3.47 -16.20 -23.56
N LYS A 68 -3.92 -16.86 -22.48
CA LYS A 68 -3.14 -17.88 -21.76
C LYS A 68 -3.46 -19.29 -22.20
N GLU A 69 -4.68 -19.52 -22.64
CA GLU A 69 -5.17 -20.86 -22.99
C GLU A 69 -5.01 -21.19 -24.46
N PHE A 70 -4.96 -20.16 -25.32
CA PHE A 70 -4.97 -20.32 -26.77
C PHE A 70 -3.80 -19.56 -27.41
N SER A 71 -3.29 -20.11 -28.51
CA SER A 71 -2.33 -19.43 -29.37
C SER A 71 -3.00 -18.27 -30.12
N SER A 72 -2.20 -17.32 -30.62
CA SER A 72 -2.72 -16.20 -31.41
C SER A 72 -3.54 -16.66 -32.63
N ASP A 73 -3.12 -17.72 -33.33
CA ASP A 73 -3.84 -18.23 -34.50
C ASP A 73 -5.21 -18.81 -34.13
N GLU A 74 -5.29 -19.53 -33.01
CA GLU A 74 -6.56 -20.04 -32.47
C GLU A 74 -7.49 -18.89 -32.08
N ILE A 75 -6.95 -17.86 -31.42
CA ILE A 75 -7.72 -16.66 -31.05
C ILE A 75 -8.22 -15.92 -32.28
N ILE A 76 -7.41 -15.80 -33.35
CA ILE A 76 -7.84 -15.23 -34.64
C ILE A 76 -8.96 -16.07 -35.26
N SER A 77 -8.87 -17.40 -35.17
CA SER A 77 -9.88 -18.30 -35.75
C SER A 77 -11.28 -18.14 -35.13
N PHE A 78 -11.36 -17.69 -33.87
CA PHE A 78 -12.64 -17.40 -33.21
C PHE A 78 -13.40 -16.22 -33.85
N TRP A 79 -12.72 -15.40 -34.64
CA TRP A 79 -13.31 -14.29 -35.38
C TRP A 79 -13.77 -14.64 -36.80
N ARG A 80 -13.81 -15.93 -37.16
CA ARG A 80 -14.29 -16.36 -38.48
C ARG A 80 -15.70 -15.84 -38.82
N PRO A 81 -16.00 -15.59 -40.11
CA PRO A 81 -17.34 -15.18 -40.53
C PRO A 81 -18.44 -16.16 -40.09
N GLY A 82 -19.60 -15.65 -39.70
CA GLY A 82 -20.75 -16.45 -39.27
C GLY A 82 -20.72 -16.92 -37.81
N ALA A 83 -19.63 -16.69 -37.07
CA ALA A 83 -19.51 -17.03 -35.66
C ALA A 83 -19.96 -15.90 -34.71
N THR A 84 -21.14 -15.31 -34.94
CA THR A 84 -21.60 -14.09 -34.26
C THR A 84 -21.71 -14.21 -32.73
N GLU A 85 -22.06 -15.39 -32.22
CA GLU A 85 -22.08 -15.64 -30.77
C GLU A 85 -20.68 -15.58 -30.16
N PHE A 86 -19.68 -16.14 -30.85
CA PHE A 86 -18.28 -16.05 -30.42
C PHE A 86 -17.78 -14.62 -30.46
N HIS A 87 -18.08 -13.86 -31.51
CA HIS A 87 -17.72 -12.43 -31.60
C HIS A 87 -18.27 -11.65 -30.40
N THR A 88 -19.52 -11.90 -30.03
CA THR A 88 -20.16 -11.27 -28.87
C THR A 88 -19.44 -11.61 -27.57
N LYS A 89 -19.11 -12.89 -27.33
CA LYS A 89 -18.37 -13.32 -26.14
C LYS A 89 -16.97 -12.72 -26.07
N MET A 90 -16.28 -12.64 -27.21
CA MET A 90 -14.95 -12.05 -27.30
C MET A 90 -14.97 -10.55 -27.02
N ASP A 91 -15.95 -9.82 -27.56
CA ASP A 91 -16.14 -8.39 -27.27
C ASP A 91 -16.47 -8.16 -25.79
N GLN A 92 -17.29 -9.03 -25.17
CA GLN A 92 -17.55 -8.99 -23.73
C GLN A 92 -16.28 -9.25 -22.90
N GLN A 93 -15.45 -10.21 -23.31
CA GLN A 93 -14.17 -10.52 -22.64
C GLN A 93 -13.19 -9.34 -22.73
N ILE A 94 -13.08 -8.68 -23.90
CA ILE A 94 -12.27 -7.46 -24.07
C ILE A 94 -12.77 -6.36 -23.12
N ALA A 95 -14.08 -6.09 -23.11
CA ALA A 95 -14.66 -5.07 -22.26
C ALA A 95 -14.45 -5.36 -20.77
N ALA A 96 -14.62 -6.62 -20.35
CA ALA A 96 -14.39 -7.05 -18.98
C ALA A 96 -12.92 -6.90 -18.58
N ALA A 97 -11.98 -7.29 -19.44
CA ALA A 97 -10.55 -7.15 -19.18
C ALA A 97 -10.14 -5.69 -18.99
N LEU A 98 -10.61 -4.79 -19.87
CA LEU A 98 -10.37 -3.35 -19.75
C LEU A 98 -10.97 -2.76 -18.46
N MET A 99 -12.19 -3.18 -18.10
CA MET A 99 -12.84 -2.75 -16.86
C MET A 99 -12.03 -3.17 -15.62
N TYR A 100 -11.55 -4.42 -15.56
CA TYR A 100 -10.73 -4.87 -14.44
C TYR A 100 -9.37 -4.17 -14.40
N ALA A 101 -8.74 -3.91 -15.55
CA ALA A 101 -7.52 -3.11 -15.60
C ALA A 101 -7.73 -1.71 -14.99
N GLU A 102 -8.83 -1.03 -15.33
CA GLU A 102 -9.17 0.29 -14.77
C GLU A 102 -9.41 0.23 -13.25
N LEU A 103 -10.13 -0.78 -12.76
CA LEU A 103 -10.33 -0.99 -11.32
C LEU A 103 -9.01 -1.18 -10.57
N ILE A 104 -8.09 -1.97 -11.14
CA ILE A 104 -6.77 -2.20 -10.57
C ILE A 104 -5.94 -0.91 -10.56
N ASP A 105 -6.02 -0.09 -11.60
CA ASP A 105 -5.32 1.20 -11.65
C ASP A 105 -5.82 2.17 -10.58
N LYS A 106 -7.14 2.21 -10.33
CA LYS A 106 -7.72 2.97 -9.21
C LYS A 106 -7.15 2.48 -7.87
N GLU A 107 -7.09 1.17 -7.65
CA GLU A 107 -6.55 0.59 -6.41
C GLU A 107 -5.06 0.91 -6.23
N LYS A 108 -4.26 0.82 -7.31
CA LYS A 108 -2.83 1.22 -7.30
C LYS A 108 -2.66 2.69 -6.94
N ALA A 109 -3.47 3.56 -7.52
CA ALA A 109 -3.44 5.00 -7.24
C ALA A 109 -3.79 5.30 -5.78
N THR A 110 -4.82 4.65 -5.24
CA THR A 110 -5.18 4.75 -3.82
C THR A 110 -4.05 4.25 -2.92
N LEU A 111 -3.45 3.10 -3.23
CA LEU A 111 -2.36 2.53 -2.43
C LEU A 111 -1.14 3.48 -2.36
N LYS A 112 -0.78 4.11 -3.49
CA LYS A 112 0.32 5.08 -3.57
C LYS A 112 0.13 6.30 -2.67
N GLN A 113 -1.12 6.70 -2.38
CA GLN A 113 -1.41 7.81 -1.48
C GLN A 113 -1.15 7.48 0.00
N GLY A 114 -1.04 6.19 0.36
CA GLY A 114 -0.82 5.76 1.74
C GLY A 114 0.63 5.86 2.19
N GLU A 115 1.60 5.62 1.30
CA GLU A 115 3.02 5.56 1.68
C GLU A 115 3.51 6.86 2.36
N PRO A 116 3.18 8.07 1.86
CA PRO A 116 3.54 9.30 2.57
C PRO A 116 2.91 9.41 3.96
N LYS A 117 1.75 8.79 4.20
CA LYS A 117 1.12 8.77 5.53
C LYS A 117 1.89 7.88 6.49
N VAL A 118 2.31 6.69 6.04
CA VAL A 118 3.15 5.76 6.81
C VAL A 118 4.49 6.41 7.17
N ARG A 119 5.12 7.10 6.22
CA ARG A 119 6.39 7.82 6.47
C ARG A 119 6.24 8.92 7.52
N ARG A 120 5.15 9.70 7.47
CA ARG A 120 4.90 10.74 8.48
C ARG A 120 4.70 10.18 9.88
N ILE A 121 3.96 9.08 10.04
CA ILE A 121 3.80 8.48 11.38
C ILE A 121 5.11 7.83 11.86
N GLN A 122 5.89 7.25 10.94
CA GLN A 122 7.23 6.74 11.26
C GLN A 122 8.16 7.85 11.77
N GLU A 123 8.18 9.02 11.12
CA GLU A 123 8.96 10.18 11.58
C GLU A 123 8.53 10.63 12.98
N LYS A 124 7.23 10.59 13.29
CA LYS A 124 6.74 10.88 14.65
C LYS A 124 7.27 9.87 15.68
N TRP A 125 7.23 8.58 15.38
CA TRP A 125 7.81 7.56 16.25
C TRP A 125 9.33 7.72 16.41
N GLN A 126 10.04 8.13 15.36
CA GLN A 126 11.47 8.44 15.44
C GLN A 126 11.74 9.61 16.40
N ASN A 127 10.92 10.66 16.38
CA ASN A 127 11.05 11.76 17.32
C ASN A 127 10.77 11.33 18.77
N PHE A 128 9.81 10.42 19.00
CA PHE A 128 9.57 9.87 20.34
C PHE A 128 10.73 9.04 20.87
N ILE A 129 11.47 8.35 20.02
CA ILE A 129 12.69 7.63 20.46
C ILE A 129 13.65 8.62 21.11
N SER A 130 14.08 9.66 20.39
CA SER A 130 15.05 10.65 20.87
C SER A 130 14.59 11.31 22.18
N HIS A 131 13.34 11.78 22.23
CA HIS A 131 12.83 12.50 23.40
C HIS A 131 12.56 11.61 24.61
N CYS A 132 12.20 10.34 24.41
CA CYS A 132 11.95 9.44 25.52
C CYS A 132 13.25 8.85 26.06
N GLU A 133 14.28 8.67 25.22
CA GLU A 133 15.64 8.34 25.68
C GLU A 133 16.24 9.48 26.51
N GLU A 134 16.13 10.73 26.05
CA GLU A 134 16.58 11.92 26.81
C GLU A 134 15.89 12.08 28.17
N ALA A 135 14.69 11.52 28.32
CA ALA A 135 13.88 11.58 29.54
C ALA A 135 13.97 10.31 30.42
N ASP A 136 14.90 9.38 30.12
CA ASP A 136 15.04 8.08 30.77
C ASP A 136 13.77 7.19 30.73
N LEU A 137 12.85 7.46 29.79
CA LEU A 137 11.62 6.70 29.54
C LEU A 137 11.86 5.54 28.56
N ASN A 138 12.76 4.64 28.92
CA ASN A 138 13.28 3.57 28.07
C ASN A 138 12.20 2.63 27.48
N ILE A 139 11.09 2.40 28.19
CA ILE A 139 9.99 1.56 27.69
C ILE A 139 9.24 2.24 26.53
N ASN A 140 9.03 3.55 26.61
CA ASN A 140 8.41 4.34 25.55
C ASN A 140 9.33 4.45 24.33
N ALA A 141 10.63 4.63 24.55
CA ALA A 141 11.64 4.60 23.48
C ALA A 141 11.64 3.23 22.77
N LEU A 142 11.74 2.13 23.52
CA LEU A 142 11.70 0.77 22.97
C LEU A 142 10.41 0.49 22.19
N SER A 143 9.26 0.95 22.70
CA SER A 143 7.97 0.79 22.02
C SER A 143 7.92 1.60 20.72
N SER A 144 8.48 2.82 20.73
CA SER A 144 8.59 3.67 19.54
C SER A 144 9.48 3.03 18.47
N HIS A 145 10.59 2.40 18.85
CA HIS A 145 11.42 1.60 17.92
C HIS A 145 10.61 0.52 17.21
N ARG A 146 9.77 -0.23 17.95
CA ARG A 146 8.93 -1.27 17.36
C ARG A 146 7.94 -0.70 16.34
N TYR A 147 7.38 0.48 16.59
CA TYR A 147 6.51 1.14 15.60
C TYR A 147 7.28 1.64 14.37
N VAL A 148 8.52 2.11 14.53
CA VAL A 148 9.38 2.45 13.38
C VAL A 148 9.64 1.21 12.52
N ASP A 149 9.95 0.06 13.14
CA ASP A 149 10.17 -1.21 12.45
C ASP A 149 8.89 -1.72 11.75
N ALA A 150 7.76 -1.65 12.44
CA ALA A 150 6.46 -2.01 11.86
C ALA A 150 6.12 -1.14 10.64
N ASN A 151 6.39 0.16 10.70
CA ASN A 151 6.17 1.07 9.57
C ASN A 151 7.13 0.81 8.41
N ASN A 152 8.39 0.43 8.70
CA ASN A 152 9.32 -0.02 7.66
C ASN A 152 8.80 -1.27 6.93
N GLU A 153 8.26 -2.23 7.68
CA GLU A 153 7.70 -3.44 7.09
C GLU A 153 6.44 -3.12 6.28
N LEU A 154 5.54 -2.30 6.82
CA LEU A 154 4.34 -1.85 6.13
C LEU A 154 4.66 -1.19 4.77
N ILE A 155 5.70 -0.36 4.70
CA ILE A 155 6.15 0.22 3.42
C ILE A 155 6.57 -0.85 2.40
N LYS A 156 7.28 -1.90 2.84
CA LYS A 156 7.66 -3.02 1.96
C LYS A 156 6.44 -3.81 1.51
N GLU A 157 5.51 -4.07 2.42
CA GLU A 157 4.28 -4.79 2.09
C GLU A 157 3.41 -3.99 1.10
N MET A 158 3.31 -2.68 1.26
CA MET A 158 2.66 -1.79 0.30
C MET A 158 3.32 -1.85 -1.09
N ALA A 159 4.66 -1.86 -1.14
CA ALA A 159 5.39 -2.01 -2.41
C ALA A 159 5.11 -3.38 -3.07
N LEU A 160 5.07 -4.45 -2.27
CA LEU A 160 4.72 -5.79 -2.74
C LEU A 160 3.28 -5.85 -3.27
N LEU A 161 2.33 -5.25 -2.55
CA LEU A 161 0.92 -5.19 -2.97
C LEU A 161 0.78 -4.42 -4.29
N HIS A 162 1.46 -3.29 -4.43
CA HIS A 162 1.51 -2.54 -5.68
C HIS A 162 2.08 -3.37 -6.85
N ALA A 163 3.13 -4.15 -6.61
CA ALA A 163 3.70 -5.04 -7.61
C ALA A 163 2.71 -6.13 -8.06
N LYS A 164 2.00 -6.75 -7.11
CA LYS A 164 0.96 -7.75 -7.40
C LYS A 164 -0.18 -7.15 -8.23
N LEU A 165 -0.68 -5.97 -7.85
CA LEU A 165 -1.68 -5.24 -8.64
C LEU A 165 -1.16 -4.92 -10.05
N SER A 166 0.09 -4.47 -10.17
CA SER A 166 0.70 -4.16 -11.46
C SER A 166 0.83 -5.38 -12.38
N LEU A 167 1.09 -6.55 -11.82
CA LEU A 167 1.08 -7.81 -12.57
C LEU A 167 -0.32 -8.14 -13.08
N MET A 168 -1.34 -8.09 -12.21
CA MET A 168 -2.73 -8.35 -12.61
C MET A 168 -3.21 -7.38 -13.69
N HIS A 169 -2.91 -6.09 -13.53
CA HIS A 169 -3.21 -5.07 -14.54
C HIS A 169 -2.63 -5.46 -15.91
N ARG A 170 -1.34 -5.82 -15.93
CA ARG A 170 -0.67 -6.23 -17.18
C ARG A 170 -1.36 -7.42 -17.83
N LEU A 171 -1.73 -8.43 -17.06
CA LEU A 171 -2.41 -9.62 -17.57
C LEU A 171 -3.76 -9.27 -18.21
N TYR A 172 -4.54 -8.38 -17.59
CA TYR A 172 -5.80 -7.91 -18.17
C TYR A 172 -5.60 -7.06 -19.43
N MET A 173 -4.61 -6.17 -19.45
CA MET A 173 -4.28 -5.41 -20.65
C MET A 173 -3.83 -6.33 -21.79
N THR A 174 -2.96 -7.31 -21.52
CA THR A 174 -2.53 -8.30 -22.51
C THR A 174 -3.70 -9.10 -23.07
N GLU A 175 -4.67 -9.50 -22.24
CA GLU A 175 -5.91 -10.12 -22.74
C GLU A 175 -6.64 -9.19 -23.70
N ALA A 176 -6.94 -7.96 -23.28
CA ALA A 176 -7.68 -7.01 -24.10
C ALA A 176 -6.98 -6.71 -25.43
N ASP A 177 -5.66 -6.50 -25.39
CA ASP A 177 -4.84 -6.20 -26.56
C ASP A 177 -4.80 -7.39 -27.52
N THR A 178 -4.51 -8.60 -27.02
CA THR A 178 -4.43 -9.82 -27.85
C THR A 178 -5.75 -10.08 -28.57
N LEU A 179 -6.88 -9.97 -27.86
CA LEU A 179 -8.20 -10.21 -28.44
C LEU A 179 -8.59 -9.11 -29.45
N SER A 180 -8.26 -7.86 -29.16
CA SER A 180 -8.52 -6.72 -30.04
C SER A 180 -7.68 -6.77 -31.32
N GLU A 181 -6.42 -7.20 -31.21
CA GLU A 181 -5.53 -7.42 -32.36
C GLU A 181 -6.01 -8.60 -33.22
N ALA A 182 -6.42 -9.71 -32.60
CA ALA A 182 -6.98 -10.84 -33.33
C ALA A 182 -8.24 -10.46 -34.14
N LYS A 183 -9.11 -9.61 -33.57
CA LYS A 183 -10.27 -9.05 -34.27
C LYS A 183 -9.85 -8.25 -35.51
N LYS A 184 -8.84 -7.39 -35.40
CA LYS A 184 -8.32 -6.61 -36.53
C LYS A 184 -7.70 -7.51 -37.60
N ASN A 185 -6.91 -8.50 -37.19
CA ASN A 185 -6.20 -9.40 -38.10
C ASN A 185 -7.19 -10.25 -38.91
N SER A 186 -8.20 -10.85 -38.26
CA SER A 186 -9.25 -11.59 -38.97
C SER A 186 -10.00 -10.77 -40.02
N GLN A 187 -10.22 -9.47 -39.77
CA GLN A 187 -10.86 -8.55 -40.72
C GLN A 187 -9.91 -8.13 -41.86
N GLY A 188 -8.60 -8.06 -41.60
CA GLY A 188 -7.56 -7.81 -42.60
C GLY A 188 -7.30 -9.00 -43.53
N SER A 189 -7.44 -10.23 -43.03
CA SER A 189 -7.26 -11.48 -43.77
C SER A 189 -8.35 -11.73 -44.84
N ILE A 190 -9.50 -11.05 -44.76
CA ILE A 190 -10.62 -11.22 -45.72
C ILE A 190 -10.35 -10.52 -47.07
N LYS A 191 -9.29 -9.70 -47.20
CA LYS A 191 -8.99 -8.97 -48.45
C LYS A 191 -8.02 -9.65 -49.42
N LEU A 192 -7.67 -10.92 -49.22
CA LEU A 192 -6.73 -11.66 -50.07
C LEU A 192 -7.30 -12.98 -50.61
N ASP A 193 -8.49 -12.93 -51.21
CA ASP A 193 -8.87 -13.98 -52.18
C ASP A 193 -9.30 -13.36 -53.52
N PRO A 194 -8.39 -13.25 -54.50
CA PRO A 194 -8.70 -12.80 -55.86
C PRO A 194 -9.26 -13.91 -56.77
N TYR A 195 -9.57 -15.12 -56.28
CA TYR A 195 -9.92 -16.25 -57.14
C TYR A 195 -11.31 -16.84 -56.86
N LEU A 196 -12.35 -16.03 -57.05
CA LEU A 196 -13.69 -16.52 -57.38
C LEU A 196 -14.34 -15.63 -58.46
N ASP A 197 -13.75 -15.65 -59.64
CA ASP A 197 -14.41 -15.34 -60.91
C ASP A 197 -13.99 -16.42 -61.91
N HIS A 198 -14.74 -17.53 -61.95
CA HIS A 198 -14.87 -18.45 -63.09
C HIS A 198 -16.16 -19.27 -62.96
#